data_AF-A0A7S1FGU5-F1
#
_entry.id   AF-A0A7S1FGU5-F1
#
_cell.length_a   1.000
_cell.length_b   1.000
_cell.length_c   1.000
_cell.angle_alpha   90.00
_cell.angle_beta   90.00
_cell.angle_gamma   90.00
#
_symmetry.space_group_name_H-M   'P 1'
#
loop_
_entity.id
_entity.type
_entity.pdbx_description
1 polymer ?
#
loop_
_entity_poly.entity_id
_entity_poly.type
_entity_poly.pdbx_seq_one_letter_code
_entity_poly.pdbx_strand_id
1 'polypeptide(L)'
;SGLLEFDSRVSLEVVDVEEWLQIFDEVRFSVKESFFDEACTGAEWDLACERYKEVVPRLRSRTELTDLCNELLSEIGVSHFGFGGPGGDSSETMGDQGQLGVKVSWVELDEGGVYRVDHLVEGDVWDRHYSGPLARAGVGVSVGSLIVAVNRVRVCREISLERMLAN
;
A
#
# COMPACT_ATOMS: atom_id res chain seq x y z
N SER A 1 0.48 -8.36 -23.76
CA SER A 1 0.45 -9.72 -24.30
C SER A 1 1.85 -10.26 -24.33
N GLY A 2 2.03 -11.55 -24.04
CA GLY A 2 3.35 -12.16 -23.98
C GLY A 2 3.31 -13.67 -23.89
N LEU A 3 4.48 -14.28 -23.89
CA LEU A 3 4.63 -15.72 -23.73
C LEU A 3 5.09 -16.02 -22.30
N LEU A 4 4.33 -16.85 -21.58
CA LEU A 4 4.74 -17.42 -20.32
C LEU A 4 5.38 -18.78 -20.58
N GLU A 5 6.64 -18.95 -20.21
CA GLU A 5 7.35 -20.22 -20.33
C GLU A 5 7.40 -20.95 -18.99
N PHE A 6 6.98 -22.21 -18.99
CA PHE A 6 7.04 -23.10 -17.84
C PHE A 6 8.09 -24.19 -18.10
N ASP A 7 9.23 -24.07 -17.43
CA ASP A 7 10.31 -25.07 -17.39
C ASP A 7 10.75 -25.60 -18.76
N SER A 8 10.76 -24.73 -19.78
CA SER A 8 11.15 -25.02 -21.19
C SER A 8 10.36 -26.11 -21.94
N ARG A 9 9.27 -26.63 -21.35
CA ARG A 9 8.47 -27.72 -21.93
C ARG A 9 7.09 -27.27 -22.41
N VAL A 10 6.57 -26.21 -21.80
CA VAL A 10 5.25 -25.66 -22.11
C VAL A 10 5.38 -24.15 -22.17
N SER A 11 4.82 -23.56 -23.22
CA SER A 11 4.66 -22.12 -23.32
C SER A 11 3.18 -21.79 -23.52
N LEU A 12 2.73 -20.71 -22.86
CA LEU A 12 1.37 -20.20 -22.95
C LEU A 12 1.43 -18.78 -23.48
N GLU A 13 0.71 -18.52 -24.57
CA GLU A 13 0.48 -17.16 -25.04
C GLU A 13 -0.64 -16.52 -24.22
N VAL A 14 -0.38 -15.33 -23.69
CA VAL A 14 -1.34 -14.51 -22.95
C VAL A 14 -1.66 -13.28 -23.79
N VAL A 15 -2.94 -13.12 -24.10
CA VAL A 15 -3.49 -11.93 -24.75
C VAL A 15 -4.21 -11.11 -23.68
N ASP A 16 -3.63 -9.97 -23.29
CA ASP A 16 -4.10 -9.21 -22.13
C ASP A 16 -5.59 -8.86 -22.21
N VAL A 17 -6.06 -8.43 -23.38
CA VAL A 17 -7.48 -8.04 -23.55
C VAL A 17 -8.43 -9.23 -23.35
N GLU A 18 -8.05 -10.43 -23.80
CA GLU A 18 -8.86 -11.63 -23.63
C GLU A 18 -8.84 -12.09 -22.16
N GLU A 19 -7.66 -12.06 -21.53
CA GLU A 19 -7.51 -12.34 -20.10
C GLU A 19 -8.33 -11.36 -19.26
N TRP A 20 -8.30 -10.06 -19.57
CA TRP A 20 -9.03 -9.04 -18.83
C TRP A 20 -10.54 -9.15 -18.98
N LEU A 21 -11.02 -9.53 -20.17
CA LEU A 21 -12.44 -9.85 -20.37
C LEU A 21 -12.86 -11.06 -19.55
N GLN A 22 -12.00 -12.08 -19.49
CA GLN A 22 -12.25 -13.28 -18.69
C GLN A 22 -12.30 -12.94 -17.19
N ILE A 23 -11.35 -12.17 -16.68
CA ILE A 23 -11.32 -11.67 -15.30
C ILE A 23 -12.58 -10.84 -14.98
N PHE A 24 -12.96 -9.92 -15.87
CA PHE A 24 -14.17 -9.12 -15.71
C PHE A 24 -15.42 -9.99 -15.62
N ASP A 25 -15.55 -10.99 -16.50
CA ASP A 25 -16.68 -11.91 -16.50
C ASP A 25 -16.71 -12.78 -15.23
N GLU A 26 -15.55 -13.17 -14.68
CA GLU A 26 -15.47 -13.83 -13.38
C GLU A 26 -15.95 -12.94 -12.23
N VAL A 27 -15.53 -11.67 -12.21
CA VAL A 27 -16.01 -10.70 -11.20
C VAL A 27 -17.52 -10.58 -11.27
N ARG A 28 -18.07 -10.35 -12.47
CA ARG A 28 -19.51 -10.28 -12.71
C ARG A 28 -20.24 -11.52 -12.20
N PHE A 29 -19.74 -12.69 -12.57
CA PHE A 29 -20.34 -13.97 -12.21
C PHE A 29 -20.26 -14.20 -10.69
N SER A 30 -19.14 -13.87 -10.07
CA SER A 30 -18.94 -14.01 -8.62
C SER A 30 -19.93 -13.17 -7.83
N VAL A 31 -20.16 -11.91 -8.22
CA VAL A 31 -21.21 -11.08 -7.58
C VAL A 31 -22.57 -11.73 -7.76
N LYS A 32 -22.93 -12.11 -8.99
CA LYS A 32 -24.25 -12.65 -9.28
C LYS A 32 -24.57 -13.92 -8.48
N GLU A 33 -23.61 -14.82 -8.34
CA GLU A 33 -23.84 -16.13 -7.71
C GLU A 33 -23.55 -16.15 -6.22
N SER A 34 -22.69 -15.26 -5.71
CA SER A 34 -22.20 -15.33 -4.32
C SER A 34 -22.53 -14.10 -3.47
N PHE A 35 -23.08 -13.04 -4.04
CA PHE A 35 -23.48 -11.87 -3.25
C PHE A 35 -24.71 -12.21 -2.39
N PHE A 36 -24.71 -11.69 -1.15
CA PHE A 36 -25.67 -12.11 -0.12
C PHE A 36 -27.12 -11.66 -0.39
N ASP A 37 -27.30 -10.64 -1.23
CA ASP A 37 -28.59 -10.10 -1.63
C ASP A 37 -28.77 -10.25 -3.13
N GLU A 38 -29.71 -11.10 -3.54
CA GLU A 38 -30.00 -11.37 -4.95
C GLU A 38 -30.36 -10.10 -5.75
N ALA A 39 -30.91 -9.07 -5.08
CA ALA A 39 -31.24 -7.79 -5.71
C ALA A 39 -30.04 -6.85 -5.82
N CYS A 40 -28.84 -7.25 -5.41
CA CYS A 40 -27.64 -6.39 -5.37
C CYS A 40 -27.91 -5.05 -4.69
N THR A 41 -28.65 -5.05 -3.57
CA THR A 41 -29.10 -3.86 -2.83
C THR A 41 -29.97 -2.87 -3.62
N GLY A 42 -30.56 -3.33 -4.73
CA GLY A 42 -31.38 -2.51 -5.64
C GLY A 42 -30.59 -1.86 -6.78
N ALA A 43 -29.31 -2.21 -6.96
CA ALA A 43 -28.51 -1.74 -8.09
C ALA A 43 -28.94 -2.40 -9.41
N GLU A 44 -28.89 -1.65 -10.51
CA GLU A 44 -29.10 -2.20 -11.86
C GLU A 44 -27.86 -2.97 -12.36
N TRP A 45 -27.53 -4.07 -11.67
CA TRP A 45 -26.26 -4.79 -11.82
C TRP A 45 -25.96 -5.22 -13.26
N ASP A 46 -26.91 -5.87 -13.93
CA ASP A 46 -26.70 -6.32 -15.32
C ASP A 46 -26.46 -5.14 -16.27
N LEU A 47 -27.18 -4.02 -16.10
CA LEU A 47 -26.98 -2.82 -16.91
C LEU A 47 -25.60 -2.18 -16.67
N ALA A 48 -25.16 -2.14 -15.41
CA ALA A 48 -23.83 -1.70 -15.06
C ALA A 48 -22.78 -2.59 -15.72
N CYS A 49 -22.88 -3.92 -15.60
CA CYS A 49 -21.95 -4.85 -16.23
C CYS A 49 -21.82 -4.64 -17.74
N GLU A 50 -22.92 -4.48 -18.46
CA GLU A 50 -22.88 -4.23 -19.91
C GLU A 50 -22.13 -2.92 -20.24
N ARG A 51 -22.40 -1.84 -19.49
CA ARG A 51 -21.71 -0.55 -19.67
C ARG A 51 -20.21 -0.64 -19.44
N TYR A 52 -19.78 -1.28 -18.34
CA TYR A 52 -18.36 -1.39 -18.01
C TYR A 52 -17.63 -2.39 -18.93
N LYS A 53 -18.32 -3.44 -19.42
CA LYS A 53 -17.74 -4.42 -20.36
C LYS A 53 -17.26 -3.79 -21.66
N GLU A 54 -17.95 -2.78 -22.18
CA GLU A 54 -17.54 -2.05 -23.39
C GLU A 54 -16.19 -1.33 -23.24
N VAL A 55 -15.78 -1.02 -22.00
CA VAL A 55 -14.54 -0.31 -21.71
C VAL A 55 -13.34 -1.25 -21.62
N VAL A 56 -13.55 -2.53 -21.27
CA VAL A 56 -12.47 -3.52 -21.07
C VAL A 56 -11.49 -3.62 -22.26
N PRO A 57 -11.92 -3.63 -23.54
CA PRO A 57 -10.99 -3.70 -24.68
C PRO A 57 -10.13 -2.45 -24.88
N ARG A 58 -10.44 -1.34 -24.18
CA ARG A 58 -9.73 -0.06 -24.28
C ARG A 58 -8.64 0.11 -23.23
N LEU A 59 -8.62 -0.76 -22.24
CA LEU A 59 -7.64 -0.72 -21.16
C LEU A 59 -6.23 -0.96 -21.70
N ARG A 60 -5.24 -0.45 -20.97
CA ARG A 60 -3.82 -0.50 -21.32
C ARG A 60 -2.93 -1.01 -20.18
N SER A 61 -3.45 -1.09 -18.96
CA SER A 61 -2.72 -1.64 -17.82
C SER A 61 -3.60 -2.51 -16.93
N ARG A 62 -2.95 -3.39 -16.16
CA ARG A 62 -3.62 -4.22 -15.15
C ARG A 62 -4.23 -3.38 -14.02
N THR A 63 -3.66 -2.21 -13.75
CA THR A 63 -4.17 -1.24 -12.77
C THR A 63 -5.51 -0.66 -13.22
N GLU A 64 -5.63 -0.23 -14.49
CA GLU A 64 -6.90 0.27 -15.02
C GLU A 64 -8.01 -0.79 -15.00
N LEU A 65 -7.69 -2.07 -15.20
CA LEU A 65 -8.66 -3.17 -15.00
C LEU A 65 -9.10 -3.26 -13.53
N THR A 66 -8.17 -3.16 -12.59
CA THR A 66 -8.49 -3.18 -11.16
C THR A 66 -9.41 -2.03 -10.79
N ASP A 67 -9.13 -0.83 -11.29
CA ASP A 67 -9.95 0.36 -11.05
C ASP A 67 -11.35 0.18 -11.64
N LEU A 68 -11.45 -0.25 -12.90
CA LEU A 68 -12.72 -0.50 -13.57
C LEU A 68 -13.57 -1.53 -12.82
N CYS A 69 -12.97 -2.64 -12.35
CA CYS A 69 -13.68 -3.63 -11.55
C CYS A 69 -14.14 -3.04 -10.21
N ASN A 70 -13.33 -2.23 -9.54
CA ASN A 70 -13.72 -1.58 -8.29
C ASN A 70 -14.82 -0.51 -8.48
N GLU A 71 -14.81 0.21 -9.59
CA GLU A 71 -15.89 1.13 -9.97
C GLU A 71 -17.20 0.37 -10.18
N LEU A 72 -17.17 -0.73 -10.94
CA LEU A 72 -18.34 -1.61 -11.12
C LEU A 72 -18.87 -2.10 -9.76
N LEU A 73 -18.01 -2.61 -8.89
CA LEU A 73 -18.41 -3.13 -7.57
C LEU A 73 -18.97 -2.03 -6.66
N SER A 74 -18.52 -0.79 -6.83
CA SER A 74 -18.99 0.37 -6.07
C SER A 74 -20.45 0.75 -6.38
N GLU A 75 -20.97 0.38 -7.55
CA GLU A 75 -22.39 0.60 -7.92
C GLU A 75 -23.36 -0.15 -6.97
N ILE A 76 -22.88 -1.21 -6.30
CA ILE A 76 -23.65 -1.98 -5.32
C ILE A 76 -23.73 -1.25 -3.96
N GLY A 77 -22.90 -0.23 -3.72
CA GLY A 77 -23.02 0.60 -2.51
C GLY A 77 -22.69 -0.09 -1.18
N VAL A 78 -21.92 -1.19 -1.20
CA VAL A 78 -21.51 -1.93 0.00
C VAL A 78 -20.02 -1.76 0.30
N SER A 79 -19.70 -1.48 1.56
CA SER A 79 -18.31 -1.38 2.02
C SER A 79 -17.62 -2.75 2.09
N HIS A 80 -16.29 -2.79 2.07
CA HIS A 80 -15.50 -4.03 2.14
C HIS A 80 -15.75 -5.00 0.96
N PHE A 81 -16.35 -4.50 -0.11
CA PHE A 81 -16.55 -5.21 -1.36
C PHE A 81 -15.64 -4.58 -2.40
N GLY A 82 -14.67 -5.34 -2.88
CA GLY A 82 -13.64 -4.82 -3.77
C GLY A 82 -12.90 -5.91 -4.48
N PHE A 83 -12.19 -5.52 -5.53
CA PHE A 83 -11.39 -6.38 -6.37
C PHE A 83 -9.91 -6.04 -6.18
N GLY A 84 -9.10 -7.06 -5.93
CA GLY A 84 -7.66 -6.96 -5.83
C GLY A 84 -7.00 -8.22 -6.36
N GLY A 85 -5.79 -8.10 -6.90
CA GLY A 85 -5.03 -9.24 -7.39
C GLY A 85 -3.53 -8.98 -7.32
N PRO A 86 -2.70 -10.03 -7.38
CA PRO A 86 -1.26 -9.87 -7.54
C PRO A 86 -1.00 -9.22 -8.90
N GLY A 87 -0.28 -8.10 -8.93
CA GLY A 87 0.10 -7.43 -10.19
C GLY A 87 -0.57 -6.09 -10.48
N GLY A 88 -0.97 -5.32 -9.47
CA GLY A 88 -0.90 -3.87 -9.64
C GLY A 88 0.53 -3.48 -10.01
N ASP A 89 0.72 -2.41 -10.81
CA ASP A 89 2.05 -1.84 -11.10
C ASP A 89 2.85 -1.43 -9.84
N SER A 90 2.27 -1.62 -8.65
CA SER A 90 2.94 -1.59 -7.35
C SER A 90 3.91 -2.76 -7.14
N SER A 91 4.79 -3.02 -8.13
CA SER A 91 6.07 -3.68 -7.86
C SER A 91 7.07 -2.70 -7.24
N GLU A 92 6.63 -1.48 -6.87
CA GLU A 92 7.39 -0.67 -5.94
C GLU A 92 7.48 -1.46 -4.64
N THR A 93 8.61 -2.13 -4.46
CA THR A 93 9.08 -2.59 -3.17
C THR A 93 8.89 -1.40 -2.25
N MET A 94 7.86 -1.42 -1.39
CA MET A 94 7.71 -0.41 -0.38
C MET A 94 9.02 -0.40 0.39
N GLY A 95 9.81 0.67 0.24
CA GLY A 95 11.10 0.76 0.89
C GLY A 95 10.91 0.53 2.39
N ASP A 96 11.77 -0.28 2.99
CA ASP A 96 11.73 -0.49 4.43
C ASP A 96 12.04 0.84 5.13
N GLN A 97 11.00 1.48 5.64
CA GLN A 97 11.12 2.73 6.38
C GLN A 97 11.27 2.43 7.87
N GLY A 98 12.44 2.72 8.44
CA GLY A 98 12.63 2.66 9.89
C GLY A 98 11.90 3.78 10.63
N GLN A 99 11.27 3.45 11.77
CA GLN A 99 10.68 4.43 12.68
C GLN A 99 11.27 4.31 14.09
N LEU A 100 11.57 5.45 14.71
CA LEU A 100 12.17 5.51 16.06
C LEU A 100 11.15 5.71 17.19
N GLY A 101 9.86 5.89 16.88
CA GLY A 101 8.82 6.14 17.88
C GLY A 101 8.98 7.48 18.62
N VAL A 102 9.48 8.51 17.93
CA VAL A 102 9.64 9.86 18.48
C VAL A 102 9.02 10.89 17.56
N LYS A 103 8.58 12.02 18.13
CA LYS A 103 8.38 13.26 17.39
C LYS A 103 9.53 14.19 17.71
N VAL A 104 10.05 14.86 16.69
CA VAL A 104 11.22 15.73 16.81
C VAL A 104 10.97 17.11 16.20
N SER A 105 11.65 18.11 16.74
CA SER A 105 11.74 19.46 16.17
C SER A 105 13.20 19.81 15.87
N TRP A 106 13.40 20.53 14.77
CA TRP A 106 14.72 21.04 14.42
C TRP A 106 15.09 22.21 15.35
N VAL A 107 16.32 22.19 15.85
CA VAL A 107 16.91 23.25 16.66
C VAL A 107 18.20 23.70 15.98
N GLU A 108 18.26 24.97 15.60
CA GLU A 108 19.48 25.58 15.08
C GLU A 108 20.52 25.71 16.19
N LEU A 109 21.75 25.33 15.88
CA LEU A 109 22.95 25.49 16.70
C LEU A 109 24.04 26.08 15.82
N ASP A 110 25.03 26.74 16.43
CA ASP A 110 26.10 27.45 15.72
C ASP A 110 26.86 26.59 14.68
N GLU A 111 26.81 25.26 14.80
CA GLU A 111 27.48 24.30 13.93
C GLU A 111 26.55 23.43 13.05
N GLY A 112 25.35 23.91 12.70
CA GLY A 112 24.49 23.25 11.69
C GLY A 112 23.31 22.44 12.25
N GLY A 113 22.88 22.73 13.48
CA GLY A 113 21.63 22.27 14.08
C GLY A 113 21.50 20.77 14.39
N VAL A 114 20.43 20.43 15.10
CA VAL A 114 20.12 19.08 15.62
C VAL A 114 18.61 18.86 15.72
N TYR A 115 18.18 17.60 15.82
CA TYR A 115 16.79 17.28 16.15
C TYR A 115 16.62 17.10 17.66
N ARG A 116 15.70 17.84 18.28
CA ARG A 116 15.30 17.62 19.68
C ARG A 116 14.08 16.72 19.74
N VAL A 117 14.09 15.74 20.65
CA VAL A 117 12.94 14.88 20.92
C VAL A 117 11.88 15.67 21.68
N ASP A 118 10.73 15.90 21.05
CA ASP A 118 9.59 16.58 21.68
C ASP A 118 8.61 15.60 22.30
N HIS A 119 8.53 14.38 21.76
CA HIS A 119 7.68 13.32 22.27
C HIS A 119 8.31 11.96 22.02
N LEU A 120 8.10 11.03 22.97
CA LEU A 120 8.57 9.66 22.93
C LEU A 120 7.38 8.72 23.14
N VAL A 121 7.23 7.74 22.25
CA VAL A 121 6.20 6.71 22.36
C VAL A 121 6.70 5.63 23.30
N GLU A 122 6.21 5.63 24.54
CA GLU A 122 6.68 4.73 25.60
C GLU A 122 6.05 3.34 25.53
N GLY A 123 4.72 3.28 25.40
CA GLY A 123 3.99 2.02 25.39
C GLY A 123 4.18 1.18 26.66
N ASP A 124 4.21 -0.15 26.55
CA ASP A 124 4.65 -1.03 27.64
C ASP A 124 6.15 -1.33 27.50
N VAL A 125 6.97 -0.63 28.28
CA VAL A 125 8.45 -0.74 28.24
C VAL A 125 8.99 -2.15 28.50
N TRP A 126 8.18 -3.06 29.04
CA TRP A 126 8.54 -4.46 29.28
C TRP A 126 8.23 -5.36 28.08
N ASP A 127 7.33 -4.95 27.19
CA ASP A 127 7.01 -5.67 25.95
C ASP A 127 7.61 -4.98 24.72
N ARG A 128 8.58 -5.66 24.11
CA ARG A 128 9.29 -5.20 22.92
C ARG A 128 8.37 -4.91 21.71
N HIS A 129 7.18 -5.49 21.67
CA HIS A 129 6.22 -5.33 20.58
C HIS A 129 5.28 -4.13 20.78
N TYR A 130 5.16 -3.65 22.02
CA TYR A 130 4.26 -2.55 22.37
C TYR A 130 4.99 -1.30 22.87
N SER A 131 6.32 -1.28 22.90
CA SER A 131 7.13 -0.11 23.23
C SER A 131 7.83 0.47 22.00
N GLY A 132 7.95 1.80 21.95
CA GLY A 132 8.79 2.47 20.97
C GLY A 132 10.27 2.09 21.17
N PRO A 133 11.05 1.94 20.08
CA PRO A 133 12.42 1.42 20.18
C PRO A 133 13.34 2.28 21.04
N LEU A 134 13.11 3.60 21.09
CA LEU A 134 13.89 4.53 21.92
C LEU A 134 13.42 4.64 23.38
N ALA A 135 12.22 4.14 23.72
CA ALA A 135 11.70 4.19 25.08
C ALA A 135 12.11 2.99 25.94
N ARG A 136 12.82 2.02 25.35
CA ARG A 136 13.23 0.80 26.03
C ARG A 136 14.21 1.10 27.16
N ALA A 137 14.07 0.35 28.24
CA ALA A 137 15.01 0.40 29.36
C ALA A 137 16.45 0.17 28.86
N GLY A 138 17.36 1.08 29.22
CA GLY A 138 18.77 1.04 28.83
C GLY A 138 19.16 1.90 27.63
N VAL A 139 18.21 2.44 26.86
CA VAL A 139 18.51 3.39 25.75
C VAL A 139 18.79 4.80 26.29
N GLY A 140 18.11 5.21 27.36
CA GLY A 140 18.38 6.47 28.07
C GLY A 140 17.93 7.74 27.33
N VAL A 141 17.12 7.61 26.28
CA VAL A 141 16.52 8.74 25.57
C VAL A 141 15.28 9.22 26.32
N SER A 142 15.11 10.53 26.42
CA SER A 142 13.97 11.19 27.05
C SER A 142 13.55 12.42 26.25
N VAL A 143 12.36 12.97 26.54
CA VAL A 143 11.94 14.26 25.99
C VAL A 143 12.99 15.33 26.30
N GLY A 144 13.40 16.07 25.29
CA GLY A 144 14.48 17.07 25.33
C GLY A 144 15.84 16.54 24.89
N SER A 145 16.01 15.22 24.71
CA SER A 145 17.23 14.63 24.17
C SER A 145 17.49 15.12 22.74
N LEU A 146 18.77 15.24 22.36
CA LEU A 146 19.19 15.73 21.05
C LEU A 146 19.73 14.58 20.20
N ILE A 147 19.19 14.43 18.99
CA ILE A 147 19.67 13.53 17.96
C ILE A 147 20.62 14.32 17.07
N VAL A 148 21.89 13.94 17.12
CA VAL A 148 22.98 14.63 16.41
C VAL A 148 23.40 13.91 15.14
N ALA A 149 23.21 12.58 15.08
CA ALA A 149 23.62 11.76 13.95
C ALA A 149 22.82 10.44 13.92
N VAL A 150 22.65 9.90 12.72
CA VAL A 150 22.12 8.55 12.47
C VAL A 150 23.16 7.80 11.65
N ASN A 151 23.51 6.57 12.05
CA ASN A 151 24.56 5.77 11.40
C ASN A 151 25.88 6.54 11.18
N ARG A 152 26.26 7.39 12.16
CA ARG A 152 27.44 8.28 12.12
C ARG A 152 27.39 9.39 11.08
N VAL A 153 26.27 9.56 10.38
CA VAL A 153 26.02 10.70 9.49
C VAL A 153 25.31 11.78 10.31
N ARG A 154 25.91 12.99 10.36
CA ARG A 154 25.33 14.13 11.09
C ARG A 154 23.97 14.47 10.49
N VAL A 155 23.00 14.76 11.35
CA VAL A 155 21.68 15.23 10.89
C VAL A 155 21.80 16.63 10.29
N CYS A 156 20.98 16.92 9.30
CA CYS A 156 20.86 18.26 8.72
C CYS A 156 19.39 18.57 8.44
N ARG A 157 19.08 19.84 8.14
CA ARG A 157 17.70 20.27 7.91
C ARG A 157 17.19 19.82 6.54
N GLU A 158 18.09 19.62 5.59
CA GLU A 158 17.78 19.29 4.20
C GLU A 158 17.33 17.83 4.03
N ILE A 159 17.78 16.94 4.92
CA ILE A 159 17.43 15.52 4.92
C ILE A 159 16.65 15.23 6.21
N SER A 160 15.39 14.84 6.06
CA SER A 160 14.56 14.51 7.22
C SER A 160 15.07 13.26 7.94
N LEU A 161 14.82 13.18 9.24
CA LEU A 161 15.24 12.05 10.06
C LEU A 161 14.67 10.72 9.52
N GLU A 162 13.43 10.73 9.05
CA GLU A 162 12.75 9.57 8.48
C GLU A 162 13.44 9.08 7.20
N ARG A 163 13.93 10.01 6.37
CA ARG A 163 14.66 9.68 5.15
C ARG A 163 16.03 9.09 5.46
N MET A 164 16.67 9.47 6.56
CA MET A 164 17.91 8.86 7.03
C MET A 164 17.71 7.43 7.58
N LEU A 165 16.47 7.04 7.87
CA LEU A 165 16.09 5.73 8.40
C LEU A 165 15.52 4.78 7.34
N ALA A 166 15.29 5.28 6.12
CA ALA A 166 14.91 4.45 4.99
C ALA A 166 16.15 3.72 4.46
N ASN A 167 16.01 2.40 4.21
CA ASN A 167 17.02 1.59 3.51
C ASN A 167 16.87 1.65 2.00
#